data_AF-A0A485ABD9-F1
#
_entry.id   AF-A0A485ABD9-F1
#
_cell.length_a   1.000
_cell.length_b   1.000
_cell.length_c   1.000
_cell.angle_alpha   90.00
_cell.angle_beta   90.00
_cell.angle_gamma   90.00
#
_symmetry.space_group_name_H-M   'P 1'
#
loop_
_entity.id
_entity.type
_entity.pdbx_description
1 polymer ?
#
loop_
_entity_poly.entity_id
_entity_poly.type
_entity_poly.pdbx_seq_one_letter_code
_entity_poly.pdbx_strand_id
1 'polypeptide(L)'
;MKKLKYFSTLLIAALAILAVWLVWNYYMQSPWTRDGKVRAEQVDITPQVSGSILALNVKDNQFVKAGDVLFQIDPTPWRIAVMNAEAKQAKAQSDLSRASHEAARRKGVIG
;
A
#
# COMPACT_ATOMS: atom_id res chain seq x y z
N MET A 1 -1.53 -63.64 51.11
CA MET A 1 -0.67 -62.42 51.15
C MET A 1 -0.03 -62.02 49.81
N LYS A 2 0.27 -62.94 48.87
CA LYS A 2 0.89 -62.57 47.57
C LYS A 2 -0.02 -61.72 46.66
N LYS A 3 -1.33 -62.00 46.62
CA LYS A 3 -2.31 -61.24 45.79
C LYS A 3 -2.38 -59.74 46.15
N LEU A 4 -2.20 -59.39 47.42
CA LEU A 4 -2.22 -57.99 47.88
C LEU A 4 -0.99 -57.20 47.38
N LYS A 5 0.16 -57.86 47.24
CA LYS A 5 1.38 -57.26 46.68
C LYS A 5 1.23 -57.00 45.18
N TYR A 6 0.70 -57.95 44.42
CA TYR A 6 0.43 -57.78 42.98
C TYR A 6 -0.64 -56.70 42.72
N PHE A 7 -1.67 -56.62 43.57
CA PHE A 7 -2.68 -55.57 43.49
C PHE A 7 -2.09 -54.17 43.70
N SER A 8 -1.18 -54.03 44.67
CA SER A 8 -0.47 -52.76 44.91
C SER A 8 0.42 -52.37 43.73
N THR A 9 1.17 -53.32 43.15
CA THR A 9 1.99 -53.05 41.96
C THR A 9 1.14 -52.64 40.75
N LEU A 10 -0.01 -53.30 40.55
CA LEU A 10 -0.96 -52.93 39.49
C LEU A 10 -1.57 -51.54 39.69
N LEU A 11 -1.91 -51.19 40.94
CA LEU A 11 -2.43 -49.86 41.28
C LEU A 11 -1.39 -48.77 40.97
N ILE A 12 -0.14 -48.99 41.36
CA ILE A 12 0.96 -48.05 41.10
C ILE A 12 1.22 -47.92 39.60
N ALA A 13 1.22 -49.03 38.86
CA ALA A 13 1.38 -49.01 37.41
C ALA A 13 0.23 -48.25 36.71
N ALA A 14 -1.01 -48.45 37.15
CA ALA A 14 -2.17 -47.72 36.62
C ALA A 14 -2.07 -46.21 36.90
N LEU A 15 -1.67 -45.82 38.11
CA LEU A 15 -1.45 -44.42 38.48
C LEU A 15 -0.33 -43.77 37.66
N ALA A 16 0.75 -44.49 37.40
CA ALA A 16 1.85 -44.01 36.57
C ALA A 16 1.40 -43.77 35.12
N ILE A 17 0.63 -44.71 34.53
CA ILE A 17 0.07 -44.55 33.18
C ILE A 17 -0.86 -43.33 33.12
N LEU A 18 -1.70 -43.15 34.15
CA LEU A 18 -2.66 -42.05 34.22
C LEU A 18 -1.95 -40.69 34.35
N ALA A 19 -0.86 -40.63 35.14
CA ALA A 19 -0.03 -39.44 35.27
C ALA A 19 0.66 -39.08 33.93
N VAL A 20 1.21 -40.07 33.22
CA VAL A 20 1.82 -39.86 31.89
C VAL A 20 0.78 -39.35 30.90
N TRP A 21 -0.43 -39.93 30.90
CA TRP A 21 -1.52 -39.50 30.02
C TRP A 21 -1.96 -38.06 30.30
N LEU A 22 -2.09 -37.67 31.57
CA LEU A 22 -2.44 -36.30 31.96
C LEU A 22 -1.36 -35.28 31.56
N VAL A 23 -0.07 -35.61 31.78
CA VAL A 23 1.05 -34.75 31.40
C VAL A 23 1.13 -34.60 29.88
N TRP A 24 0.97 -35.70 29.13
CA TRP A 24 0.92 -35.68 27.68
C TRP A 24 -0.21 -34.80 27.16
N ASN A 25 -1.41 -34.95 27.70
CA ASN A 25 -2.56 -34.14 27.29
C ASN A 25 -2.37 -32.65 27.64
N TYR A 26 -1.82 -32.33 28.81
CA TYR A 26 -1.53 -30.95 29.20
C TYR A 26 -0.47 -30.28 28.31
N TYR A 27 0.62 -31.00 28.01
CA TYR A 27 1.71 -30.48 27.17
C TYR A 27 1.32 -30.38 25.69
N MET A 28 0.57 -31.34 25.13
CA MET A 28 0.19 -31.30 23.71
C MET A 28 -1.00 -30.38 23.41
N GLN A 29 -1.86 -30.10 24.38
CA GLN A 29 -3.00 -29.17 24.20
C GLN A 29 -2.67 -27.71 24.49
N SER A 30 -1.42 -27.40 24.85
CA SER A 30 -0.92 -26.02 24.88
C SER A 30 0.01 -25.79 23.68
N PRO A 31 -0.52 -25.62 22.45
CA PRO A 31 0.28 -25.16 21.34
C PRO A 31 0.68 -23.70 21.57
N TRP A 32 1.76 -23.51 22.32
CA TRP A 32 2.48 -22.24 22.37
C TRP A 32 3.13 -22.05 21.01
N THR A 33 2.55 -21.16 20.19
CA THR A 33 3.23 -20.62 19.02
C THR A 33 3.75 -19.23 19.39
N ARG A 34 5.06 -19.04 19.25
CA ARG A 34 5.71 -17.72 19.39
C ARG A 34 5.61 -16.90 18.10
N ASP A 35 4.95 -17.44 17.08
CA ASP A 35 4.86 -16.91 15.73
C ASP A 35 3.63 -16.01 15.57
N GLY A 36 3.65 -14.86 16.26
CA GLY A 36 2.83 -13.72 15.88
C GLY A 36 3.54 -12.94 14.77
N LYS A 37 3.11 -13.09 13.50
CA LYS A 37 3.59 -12.24 12.41
C LYS A 37 2.63 -11.07 12.22
N VAL A 38 2.99 -9.89 12.72
CA VAL A 38 2.28 -8.65 12.38
C VAL A 38 2.79 -8.20 11.01
N ARG A 39 1.89 -8.08 10.04
CA ARG A 39 2.18 -7.50 8.73
C ARG A 39 1.87 -6.01 8.82
N ALA A 40 2.90 -5.18 8.74
CA ALA A 40 2.74 -3.76 8.47
C ALA A 40 2.93 -3.57 6.97
N GLU A 41 1.91 -3.05 6.30
CA GLU A 41 2.04 -2.58 4.92
C GLU A 41 2.64 -1.18 4.97
N GLN A 42 3.91 -1.06 4.61
CA GLN A 42 4.57 0.23 4.44
C GLN A 42 4.41 0.67 2.99
N VAL A 43 3.83 1.85 2.79
CA VAL A 43 3.72 2.48 1.47
C VAL A 43 4.59 3.72 1.47
N ASP A 44 5.57 3.73 0.57
CA ASP A 44 6.41 4.90 0.35
C ASP A 44 5.66 5.91 -0.52
N ILE A 45 5.60 7.17 -0.06
CA ILE A 45 4.93 8.25 -0.77
C ILE A 45 5.98 9.07 -1.51
N THR A 46 5.93 9.01 -2.84
CA THR A 46 6.86 9.72 -3.73
C THR A 46 6.10 10.74 -4.58
N PRO A 47 6.60 11.97 -4.75
CA PRO A 47 5.99 12.93 -5.66
C PRO A 47 6.05 12.41 -7.10
N GLN A 48 4.94 12.54 -7.84
CA GLN A 48 4.89 12.15 -9.26
C GLN A 48 5.66 13.11 -10.17
N VAL A 49 6.01 14.29 -9.66
CA VAL A 49 6.68 15.35 -10.41
C VAL A 49 7.89 15.85 -9.65
N SER A 50 8.97 16.14 -10.37
CA SER A 50 10.17 16.74 -9.80
C SER A 50 9.93 18.21 -9.49
N GLY A 51 10.37 18.69 -8.32
CA GLY A 51 10.28 20.10 -7.98
C GLY A 51 10.75 20.39 -6.56
N SER A 52 10.90 21.68 -6.25
CA SER A 52 11.24 22.11 -4.89
C SER A 52 10.01 22.03 -3.98
N ILE A 53 10.20 21.55 -2.75
CA ILE A 53 9.15 21.48 -1.74
C ILE A 53 9.01 22.87 -1.10
N LEU A 54 7.82 23.47 -1.22
CA LEU A 54 7.45 24.73 -0.57
C LEU A 54 7.05 24.53 0.89
N ALA A 55 6.33 23.45 1.19
CA ALA A 55 5.83 23.17 2.53
C ALA A 55 5.70 21.67 2.78
N LEU A 56 5.99 21.27 4.02
CA LEU A 56 5.75 19.94 4.56
C LEU A 56 4.65 20.07 5.62
N ASN A 57 3.47 19.53 5.32
CA ASN A 57 2.27 19.70 6.16
C ASN A 57 2.05 18.51 7.09
N VAL A 58 3.07 17.65 7.25
CA VAL A 58 3.00 16.42 8.04
C VAL A 58 4.14 16.35 9.03
N LYS A 59 3.86 15.72 10.18
CA LYS A 59 4.85 15.38 11.20
C LYS A 59 5.16 13.89 11.16
N ASP A 60 6.28 13.51 11.74
CA ASP A 60 6.68 12.12 11.82
C ASP A 60 5.65 11.27 12.57
N ASN A 61 5.40 10.06 12.07
CA ASN A 61 4.42 9.10 12.57
C ASN A 61 2.97 9.64 12.73
N GLN A 62 2.63 10.70 12.00
CA GLN A 62 1.28 11.25 11.99
C GLN A 62 0.33 10.35 11.21
N PHE A 63 -0.84 10.07 11.78
CA PHE A 63 -1.92 9.40 11.05
C PHE A 63 -2.52 10.33 9.99
N VAL A 64 -2.53 9.89 8.74
CA VAL A 64 -3.04 10.63 7.58
C VAL A 64 -4.06 9.80 6.81
N LYS A 65 -4.99 10.47 6.12
CA LYS A 65 -6.02 9.84 5.29
C LYS A 65 -5.76 10.11 3.81
N ALA A 66 -6.38 9.29 2.97
CA ALA A 66 -6.35 9.52 1.52
C ALA A 66 -6.93 10.89 1.17
N GLY A 67 -6.19 11.66 0.38
CA GLY A 67 -6.56 13.03 -0.01
C GLY A 67 -5.93 14.13 0.84
N ASP A 68 -5.30 13.79 1.97
CA ASP A 68 -4.59 14.79 2.78
C ASP A 68 -3.37 15.32 2.03
N VAL A 69 -3.18 16.64 2.04
CA VAL A 69 -2.03 17.30 1.40
C VAL A 69 -0.82 17.15 2.30
N LEU A 70 0.10 16.27 1.92
CA LEU A 70 1.27 15.95 2.75
C LEU A 70 2.44 16.92 2.52
N PHE A 71 2.66 17.30 1.26
CA PHE A 71 3.68 18.25 0.86
C PHE A 71 3.20 19.07 -0.33
N GLN A 72 3.67 20.30 -0.43
CA GLN A 72 3.37 21.20 -1.53
C GLN A 72 4.64 21.44 -2.35
N ILE A 73 4.57 21.18 -3.66
CA ILE A 73 5.67 21.43 -4.60
C ILE A 73 5.45 22.80 -5.26
N ASP A 74 6.53 23.53 -5.56
CA ASP A 74 6.46 24.79 -6.31
C ASP A 74 5.72 24.63 -7.66
N PRO A 75 4.53 25.23 -7.83
CA PRO A 75 3.74 25.09 -9.04
C PRO A 75 4.25 25.98 -10.18
N THR A 76 5.22 26.87 -9.93
CA THR A 76 5.61 27.92 -10.89
C THR A 76 6.10 27.38 -12.23
N PRO A 77 7.04 26.42 -12.28
CA PRO A 77 7.51 25.86 -13.56
C PRO A 77 6.38 25.14 -14.32
N TRP A 78 5.51 24.44 -13.58
CA TRP A 78 4.38 23.69 -14.14
C TRP A 78 3.33 24.61 -14.74
N ARG A 79 2.99 25.70 -14.06
CA ARG A 79 2.07 26.73 -14.57
C ARG A 79 2.62 27.39 -15.84
N ILE A 80 3.92 27.67 -15.90
CA ILE A 80 4.57 28.20 -17.10
C ILE A 80 4.49 27.19 -18.25
N ALA A 81 4.74 25.91 -17.98
CA ALA A 81 4.63 24.85 -18.99
C ALA A 81 3.20 24.73 -19.56
N VAL A 82 2.18 24.80 -18.70
CA VAL A 82 0.77 24.80 -19.11
C VAL A 82 0.46 26.01 -19.99
N MET A 83 0.79 27.22 -19.56
CA MET A 83 0.56 28.44 -20.35
C MET A 83 1.26 28.37 -21.72
N ASN A 84 2.47 27.83 -21.78
CA ASN A 84 3.19 27.64 -23.04
C ASN A 84 2.51 26.62 -23.96
N ALA A 85 1.93 25.55 -23.40
CA ALA A 85 1.19 24.55 -24.17
C ALA A 85 -0.11 25.15 -24.73
N GLU A 86 -0.85 25.89 -23.92
CA GLU A 86 -2.08 26.60 -24.33
C GLU A 86 -1.79 27.62 -25.45
N ALA A 87 -0.71 28.40 -25.32
CA ALA A 87 -0.29 29.35 -26.35
C ALA A 87 0.07 28.65 -27.67
N LYS A 88 0.76 27.51 -27.61
CA LYS A 88 1.06 26.69 -28.81
C LYS A 88 -0.20 26.14 -29.46
N GLN A 89 -1.16 25.67 -28.66
CA GLN A 89 -2.45 25.20 -29.15
C GLN A 89 -3.23 26.32 -29.86
N ALA A 90 -3.32 27.50 -29.24
CA ALA A 90 -4.01 28.65 -29.83
C ALA A 90 -3.38 29.07 -31.16
N LYS A 91 -2.04 29.08 -31.22
CA LYS A 91 -1.31 29.34 -32.47
C LYS A 91 -1.64 28.32 -33.56
N ALA A 92 -1.59 27.02 -33.23
CA ALA A 92 -1.91 25.96 -34.19
C ALA A 92 -3.35 26.06 -34.71
N GLN A 93 -4.30 26.43 -33.84
CA GLN A 93 -5.69 26.65 -34.23
C GLN A 93 -5.84 27.83 -35.21
N SER A 94 -5.11 28.93 -34.96
CA SER A 94 -5.08 30.08 -35.86
C SER A 94 -4.47 29.72 -37.21
N ASP A 95 -3.36 28.97 -37.21
CA ASP A 95 -2.69 28.53 -38.43
C ASP A 95 -3.58 27.59 -39.26
N LEU A 96 -4.30 26.67 -38.60
CA LEU A 96 -5.28 25.79 -39.24
C LEU A 96 -6.42 26.59 -39.87
N SER A 97 -6.98 27.55 -39.12
CA SER A 97 -8.02 28.44 -39.63
C SER A 97 -7.54 29.20 -40.88
N ARG A 98 -6.34 29.78 -40.82
CA ARG A 98 -5.73 30.48 -41.96
C ARG A 98 -5.55 29.57 -43.17
N ALA A 99 -4.99 28.38 -42.98
CA ALA A 99 -4.79 27.40 -44.04
C ALA A 99 -6.12 26.96 -44.67
N SER A 100 -7.18 26.80 -43.85
CA SER A 100 -8.52 26.44 -44.34
C SER A 100 -9.15 27.54 -45.20
N HIS A 101 -9.01 28.81 -44.79
CA HIS A 101 -9.48 29.96 -45.57
C HIS A 101 -8.71 30.10 -46.90
N GLU A 102 -7.41 29.87 -46.90
CA GLU A 102 -6.59 29.87 -48.12
C GLU A 102 -6.98 28.73 -49.08
N ALA A 103 -7.27 27.54 -48.55
CA ALA A 103 -7.75 26.41 -49.36
C ALA A 103 -9.13 26.69 -49.98
N ALA A 104 -10.06 27.27 -49.22
CA ALA A 104 -11.38 27.65 -49.70
C ALA A 104 -11.30 28.71 -50.83
N ARG A 105 -10.46 29.74 -50.65
CA ARG A 105 -10.25 30.77 -51.68
C ARG A 105 -9.71 30.17 -52.98
N ARG A 106 -8.75 29.26 -52.92
CA ARG A 106 -8.19 28.62 -54.13
C ARG A 106 -9.23 27.82 -54.91
N LYS A 107 -10.15 27.12 -54.23
CA LYS A 107 -11.22 26.35 -54.90
C LYS A 107 -12.23 27.23 -55.63
N GLY A 108 -12.52 28.43 -55.12
CA GLY A 108 -13.47 29.38 -55.76
C GLY A 108 -12.93 30.12 -56.98
N VAL A 109 -11.63 30.04 -57.27
CA VAL A 109 -10.99 30.73 -58.42
C VAL A 109 -10.85 29.79 -59.64
N ILE A 110 -11.02 28.48 -59.45
CA ILE A 110 -10.80 27.44 -60.47
C ILE A 110 -12.09 26.81 -61.00
N GLY A 111 -13.26 27.36 -60.67
CA GLY A 111 -14.57 26.98 -61.22
C GLY A 111 -15.28 28.20 -61.78
#